data_AF-A0A9E4PNZ7-F1
#
_entry.id   AF-A0A9E4PNZ7-F1
#
_cell.length_a   1.000
_cell.length_b   1.000
_cell.length_c   1.000
_cell.angle_alpha   90.00
_cell.angle_beta   90.00
_cell.angle_gamma   90.00
#
_symmetry.space_group_name_H-M   'P 1'
#
loop_
_entity.id
_entity.type
_entity.pdbx_description
1 polymer ?
#
loop_
_entity_poly.entity_id
_entity_poly.type
_entity_poly.pdbx_seq_one_letter_code
_entity_poly.pdbx_strand_id
1 'polypeptide(L)'
;MRVVHYLNQFFGGLGGEEKADLPPETRTGAVGPGRLLEQVLGNDSQVVTTIICGDNYAAENLPEVASAVTKAVRDAQADLLVAGPCFQAGRYGT
;
A
#
# COMPACT_ATOMS: atom_id res chain seq x y z
N MET A 1 5.74 -8.79 -14.60
CA MET A 1 5.38 -7.44 -14.13
C MET A 1 5.57 -7.35 -12.63
N ARG A 2 6.39 -6.40 -12.18
CA ARG A 2 6.68 -6.15 -10.77
C ARG A 2 5.69 -5.13 -10.24
N VAL A 3 4.90 -5.53 -9.25
CA VAL A 3 3.82 -4.71 -8.71
C VAL A 3 4.19 -4.24 -7.32
N VAL A 4 3.95 -2.97 -7.06
CA VAL A 4 3.92 -2.42 -5.71
C VAL A 4 2.47 -2.21 -5.33
N HIS A 5 2.08 -2.67 -4.14
CA HIS A 5 0.71 -2.58 -3.66
C HIS A 5 0.65 -1.69 -2.43
N TYR A 6 -0.07 -0.58 -2.49
CA TYR A 6 -0.30 0.29 -1.34
C TYR A 6 -1.64 -0.06 -0.68
N LEU A 7 -1.62 -0.23 0.64
CA LEU A 7 -2.76 -0.56 1.48
C LEU A 7 -2.80 0.36 2.69
N ASN A 8 -4.00 0.50 3.27
CA ASN A 8 -4.10 1.07 4.60
C ASN A 8 -3.77 0.04 5.69
N GLN A 9 -3.67 0.50 6.94
CA GLN A 9 -3.38 -0.32 8.11
C GLN A 9 -4.34 -1.50 8.28
N PHE A 10 -5.62 -1.30 7.94
CA PHE A 10 -6.65 -2.35 8.06
C PHE A 10 -6.42 -3.48 7.05
N PHE A 11 -6.32 -3.17 5.76
CA PHE A 11 -6.08 -4.18 4.72
C PHE A 11 -4.67 -4.78 4.78
N GLY A 12 -3.72 -4.04 5.36
CA GLY A 12 -2.38 -4.52 5.69
C GLY A 12 -2.30 -5.44 6.92
N GLY A 13 -3.41 -5.59 7.66
CA GLY A 13 -3.51 -6.45 8.83
C GLY A 13 -2.77 -5.91 10.07
N LEU A 14 -2.56 -4.60 10.17
CA LEU A 14 -1.94 -3.96 11.33
C LEU A 14 -2.95 -3.69 12.45
N GLY A 15 -4.21 -3.41 12.12
CA GLY A 15 -5.27 -3.05 13.06
C GLY A 15 -6.27 -2.10 12.43
N GLY A 16 -7.23 -1.63 13.21
CA GLY A 16 -8.25 -0.68 12.77
C GLY A 16 -7.84 0.76 13.04
N GLU A 17 -8.73 1.44 13.76
CA GLU A 17 -8.63 2.85 14.13
C GLU A 17 -7.42 3.17 15.01
N GLU A 18 -7.12 2.27 15.94
CA GLU A 18 -6.00 2.37 16.87
C GLU A 18 -4.63 2.35 16.20
N LYS A 19 -4.57 2.03 14.90
CA LYS A 19 -3.37 2.01 14.07
C LYS A 19 -3.39 3.03 12.94
N ALA A 20 -4.38 3.92 12.89
CA ALA A 20 -4.54 4.89 11.81
C ALA A 20 -3.43 5.96 11.76
N ASP A 21 -2.68 6.15 12.83
CA ASP A 21 -1.57 7.11 12.91
C ASP A 21 -0.20 6.48 12.63
N LEU A 22 -0.14 5.21 12.24
CA LEU A 22 1.13 4.55 11.93
C LEU A 22 1.77 5.12 10.66
N PRO A 23 3.09 5.41 10.69
CA PRO A 23 3.83 5.82 9.51
C PRO A 23 3.85 4.68 8.46
N PRO A 24 4.14 4.99 7.19
CA PRO A 24 4.23 3.98 6.15
C PRO A 24 5.32 2.94 6.47
N GLU A 25 4.97 1.66 6.39
CA GLU A 25 5.89 0.52 6.44
C GLU A 25 5.86 -0.25 5.12
N THR A 26 6.97 -0.91 4.78
CA THR A 26 7.06 -1.77 3.60
C THR A 26 7.23 -3.22 4.00
N ARG A 27 6.53 -4.12 3.33
CA ARG A 27 6.66 -5.57 3.47
C ARG A 27 7.03 -6.20 2.13
N THR A 28 7.88 -7.20 2.17
CA THR A 28 8.22 -7.99 0.98
C THR A 28 7.05 -8.89 0.59
N GLY A 29 6.70 -8.90 -0.69
CA GLY A 29 5.64 -9.77 -1.21
C GLY A 29 4.21 -9.22 -0.99
N ALA A 30 3.23 -10.03 -1.41
CA ALA A 30 1.81 -9.74 -1.26
C ALA A 30 1.31 -9.87 0.18
N VAL A 31 0.55 -8.87 0.63
CA VAL A 31 -0.16 -8.86 1.93
C VAL A 31 -1.66 -8.67 1.70
N GLY A 32 -2.48 -9.41 2.45
CA GLY A 32 -3.93 -9.25 2.45
C GLY A 32 -4.52 -9.33 1.02
N PRO A 33 -5.25 -8.28 0.56
CA PRO A 33 -5.79 -8.22 -0.80
C PRO A 33 -4.76 -8.34 -1.93
N GLY A 34 -3.47 -8.10 -1.66
CA GLY A 34 -2.40 -8.22 -2.65
C GLY A 34 -2.26 -9.63 -3.21
N ARG A 35 -2.65 -10.66 -2.44
CA ARG A 35 -2.61 -12.05 -2.91
C ARG A 35 -3.66 -12.32 -3.99
N LEU A 36 -4.85 -11.73 -3.82
CA LEU A 36 -5.89 -11.81 -4.85
C LEU A 36 -5.52 -10.95 -6.05
N LEU A 37 -4.91 -9.78 -5.82
CA LEU A 37 -4.40 -8.92 -6.90
C LEU A 37 -3.41 -9.68 -7.79
N GLU A 38 -2.43 -10.40 -7.21
CA GLU A 38 -1.51 -11.25 -7.97
C GLU A 38 -2.25 -12.28 -8.84
N GLN A 39 -3.23 -12.98 -8.27
CA GLN A 39 -4.02 -13.98 -9.00
C GLN A 39 -4.79 -13.37 -10.18
N VAL A 40 -5.36 -12.18 -10.00
CA VAL A 40 -6.16 -11.50 -11.03
C VAL A 40 -5.28 -10.91 -12.13
N LEU A 41 -4.09 -10.40 -11.79
CA LEU A 41 -3.12 -9.87 -12.76
C LEU A 41 -2.45 -10.97 -13.61
N GLY A 42 -2.62 -12.25 -13.23
CA GLY A 42 -2.11 -13.41 -13.96
C GLY A 42 -0.69 -13.82 -13.59
N ASN A 43 -0.27 -14.98 -14.10
CA ASN A 43 0.93 -15.70 -13.66
C ASN A 43 2.26 -14.95 -13.90
N ASP A 44 2.28 -13.97 -14.80
CA ASP A 44 3.48 -13.17 -15.10
C ASP A 44 3.61 -11.94 -14.19
N SER A 45 2.68 -11.74 -13.26
CA SER A 45 2.64 -10.59 -12.36
C SER A 45 2.90 -11.00 -10.92
N GLN A 46 3.70 -10.22 -10.20
CA GLN A 46 4.02 -10.46 -8.81
C GLN A 46 4.03 -9.15 -8.03
N VAL A 47 3.36 -9.12 -6.87
CA VAL A 47 3.49 -8.06 -5.87
C VAL A 47 4.80 -8.28 -5.15
N VAL A 48 5.82 -7.51 -5.53
CA VAL A 48 7.17 -7.61 -4.97
C VAL A 48 7.31 -6.82 -3.67
N THR A 49 6.47 -5.81 -3.47
CA THR A 49 6.46 -4.99 -2.26
C THR A 49 5.04 -4.53 -1.96
N THR A 50 4.64 -4.66 -0.70
CA THR A 50 3.42 -4.05 -0.18
C THR A 50 3.78 -2.90 0.75
N ILE A 51 3.17 -1.73 0.55
CA ILE A 51 3.27 -0.56 1.42
C ILE A 51 2.02 -0.51 2.27
N ILE A 52 2.15 -0.31 3.57
CA ILE A 52 1.03 -0.20 4.50
C ILE A 52 1.18 1.11 5.27
N CYS A 53 0.17 1.97 5.25
CA CYS A 53 0.20 3.23 5.98
C CYS A 53 -1.13 3.45 6.72
N GLY A 54 -1.05 4.07 7.90
CA GLY A 54 -2.24 4.50 8.61
C GLY A 54 -2.98 5.62 7.88
N ASP A 55 -4.31 5.54 7.82
CA ASP A 55 -5.15 6.51 7.11
C ASP A 55 -4.97 7.95 7.61
N ASN A 56 -4.90 8.17 8.93
CA ASN A 56 -4.69 9.51 9.49
C ASN A 56 -3.30 10.02 9.14
N TYR A 57 -2.28 9.18 9.30
CA TYR A 57 -0.91 9.54 8.98
C TYR A 57 -0.79 9.96 7.50
N ALA A 58 -1.40 9.21 6.59
CA ALA A 58 -1.38 9.52 5.17
C ALA A 58 -2.13 10.82 4.83
N ALA A 59 -3.23 11.11 5.51
CA ALA A 59 -3.97 12.36 5.34
C ALA A 59 -3.19 13.59 5.84
N GLU A 60 -2.47 13.46 6.95
CA GLU A 60 -1.73 14.55 7.59
C GLU A 60 -0.33 14.76 7.01
N ASN A 61 0.28 13.73 6.41
CA ASN A 61 1.69 13.71 5.97
C ASN A 61 1.81 13.27 4.50
N LEU A 62 0.94 13.79 3.63
CA LEU A 62 0.88 13.40 2.23
C LEU A 62 2.22 13.55 1.48
N PRO A 63 3.02 14.63 1.66
CA PRO A 63 4.34 14.76 1.02
C PRO A 63 5.31 13.64 1.41
N GLU A 64 5.34 13.28 2.70
CA GLU A 64 6.19 12.24 3.26
C GLU A 64 5.77 10.86 2.74
N VAL A 65 4.46 10.57 2.72
CA VAL A 65 3.93 9.33 2.18
C VAL A 65 4.18 9.22 0.68
N ALA A 66 3.99 10.31 -0.08
CA ALA A 66 4.28 10.32 -1.51
C ALA A 66 5.78 10.04 -1.78
N SER A 67 6.68 10.60 -0.97
CA SER A 67 8.11 10.34 -1.05
C SER A 67 8.44 8.87 -0.74
N ALA A 68 7.87 8.30 0.32
CA ALA A 68 8.06 6.90 0.72
C ALA A 68 7.55 5.94 -0.36
N VAL A 69 6.35 6.17 -0.90
CA VAL A 69 5.76 5.36 -1.98
C VAL A 69 6.61 5.45 -3.24
N THR A 70 7.02 6.66 -3.62
CA THR A 70 7.87 6.87 -4.80
C THR A 70 9.22 6.17 -4.66
N LYS A 71 9.82 6.22 -3.48
CA LYS A 71 11.06 5.50 -3.18
C LYS A 71 10.87 3.99 -3.29
N ALA A 72 9.82 3.44 -2.67
CA ALA A 72 9.53 2.01 -2.73
C ALA A 72 9.28 1.53 -4.16
N VAL A 73 8.56 2.29 -4.98
CA VAL A 73 8.34 2.00 -6.41
C VAL A 73 9.66 1.94 -7.19
N ARG A 74 10.57 2.89 -6.96
CA ARG A 74 11.88 2.90 -7.62
C ARG A 74 12.77 1.75 -7.16
N ASP A 75 12.89 1.55 -5.86
CA ASP A 75 13.74 0.51 -5.27
C ASP A 75 13.25 -0.89 -5.66
N ALA A 76 11.93 -1.06 -5.75
CA ALA A 76 11.32 -2.29 -6.22
C ALA A 76 11.36 -2.44 -7.75
N GLN A 77 11.86 -1.47 -8.52
CA GLN A 77 11.81 -1.45 -9.99
C GLN A 77 10.42 -1.84 -10.52
N ALA A 78 9.39 -1.24 -9.93
CA ALA A 78 8.02 -1.64 -10.20
C ALA A 78 7.54 -1.12 -11.56
N ASP A 79 6.80 -1.95 -12.27
CA ASP A 79 6.11 -1.60 -13.51
C ASP A 79 4.71 -0.99 -13.22
N LEU A 80 4.12 -1.36 -12.08
CA LEU A 80 2.77 -0.97 -11.69
C LEU A 80 2.71 -0.68 -10.19
N LEU A 81 2.11 0.47 -9.84
CA LEU A 81 1.65 0.76 -8.49
C LEU A 81 0.13 0.59 -8.45
N VAL A 82 -0.37 -0.25 -7.55
CA VAL A 82 -1.80 -0.37 -7.24
C VAL A 82 -2.02 0.22 -5.87
N ALA A 83 -2.90 1.21 -5.74
CA ALA A 83 -3.29 1.78 -4.46
C ALA A 83 -4.71 1.34 -4.08
N GLY A 84 -4.83 0.56 -3.01
CA GLY A 84 -6.09 0.11 -2.46
C GLY A 84 -6.36 -1.40 -2.54
N PRO A 85 -7.45 -1.89 -1.93
CA PRO A 85 -8.60 -1.11 -1.49
C PRO A 85 -8.23 -0.16 -0.35
N CYS A 86 -8.44 1.13 -0.58
CA CYS A 86 -8.20 2.25 0.36
C CYS A 86 -9.33 3.29 0.22
N PHE A 87 -9.91 3.40 -0.98
CA PHE A 87 -10.96 4.34 -1.31
C PHE A 87 -12.32 3.89 -0.73
N GLN A 88 -13.00 4.83 -0.05
CA GLN A 88 -14.22 4.70 0.78
C GLN A 88 -14.06 4.51 2.30
N ALA A 89 -12.85 4.47 2.86
CA ALA A 89 -12.65 4.50 4.33
C ALA A 89 -12.77 5.91 4.98
N GLY A 90 -13.37 6.88 4.29
CA GLY A 90 -13.68 8.22 4.83
C GLY A 90 -12.52 9.16 5.12
N ARG A 91 -11.26 8.73 4.90
CA ARG A 91 -10.05 9.45 5.38
C ARG A 91 -9.01 9.82 4.33
N TYR A 92 -9.02 9.17 3.17
CA TYR A 92 -8.17 9.59 2.05
C TYR A 92 -8.79 10.80 1.35
N GLY A 93 -8.41 11.99 1.82
CA GLY A 93 -8.66 13.26 1.14
C GLY A 93 -10.08 13.82 1.26
N THR A 94 -10.15 15.10 1.59
CA THR A 94 -11.18 16.04 1.13
C THR A 94 -10.66 16.78 -0.10
#